data_AF-A0A975NJG1-F1
#
_entry.id   AF-A0A975NJG1-F1
#
_cell.length_a   1.000
_cell.length_b   1.000
_cell.length_c   1.000
_cell.angle_alpha   90.00
_cell.angle_beta   90.00
_cell.angle_gamma   90.00
#
_symmetry.space_group_name_H-M   'P 1'
#
loop_
_entity.id
_entity.type
_entity.pdbx_description
1 polymer ?
#
loop_
_entity_poly.entity_id
_entity_poly.type
_entity_poly.pdbx_seq_one_letter_code
_entity_poly.pdbx_strand_id
1 'polypeptide(L)'
;MLRTPRLPMMIRYVRLAALISAAWPEAALAQQPPAQAPQQQFQQSAEWGKLPKMTLERQFAGPLQDTVIQRLRDPVDGTICYLYLPISAPHSPTTATGFVQYGPNTIGSINCVPAPPAAPAPAARKQ
;
A
#
# COMPACT_ATOMS: atom_id res chain seq x y z
N MET A 1 6.61 8.90 -58.66
CA MET A 1 6.54 10.23 -59.31
C MET A 1 5.16 10.40 -59.90
N LEU A 2 4.35 11.34 -59.40
CA LEU A 2 3.55 12.28 -60.19
C LEU A 2 2.91 13.29 -59.24
N ARG A 3 2.81 14.52 -59.72
CA ARG A 3 2.80 15.79 -58.99
C ARG A 3 1.41 16.43 -59.15
N THR A 4 0.83 16.96 -58.06
CA THR A 4 0.01 18.21 -57.91
C THR A 4 -1.11 18.56 -58.93
N PRO A 5 -2.23 19.18 -58.50
CA PRO A 5 -2.23 20.65 -58.39
C PRO A 5 -2.92 21.25 -57.16
N ARG A 6 -2.40 22.44 -56.81
CA ARG A 6 -2.97 23.44 -55.90
C ARG A 6 -4.15 24.16 -56.57
N LEU A 7 -5.11 24.62 -55.76
CA LEU A 7 -6.15 25.59 -56.14
C LEU A 7 -6.52 26.44 -54.90
N PRO A 8 -7.18 27.60 -55.06
CA PRO A 8 -6.50 28.89 -54.91
C PRO A 8 -7.04 29.75 -53.75
N MET A 9 -6.27 30.80 -53.51
CA MET A 9 -6.57 31.99 -52.72
C MET A 9 -7.77 32.78 -53.28
N MET A 10 -8.78 33.02 -52.46
CA MET A 10 -9.73 34.16 -52.56
C MET A 10 -9.95 34.66 -51.12
N ILE A 11 -9.26 35.71 -50.67
CA ILE A 11 -9.66 37.13 -50.72
C ILE A 11 -11.01 37.42 -50.05
N ARG A 12 -10.87 37.86 -48.79
CA ARG A 12 -11.54 38.99 -48.09
C ARG A 12 -13.06 39.12 -48.21
N TYR A 13 -13.77 39.04 -47.08
CA TYR A 13 -14.61 40.15 -46.61
C TYR A 13 -14.70 40.15 -45.08
N VAL A 14 -14.30 41.28 -44.51
CA VAL A 14 -14.48 41.65 -43.11
C VAL A 14 -15.97 41.89 -42.87
N ARG A 15 -16.56 41.21 -41.90
CA ARG A 15 -17.68 41.75 -41.12
C ARG A 15 -17.35 41.59 -39.65
N LEU A 16 -17.02 42.71 -39.01
CA LEU A 16 -17.09 42.84 -37.57
C LEU A 16 -18.53 42.53 -37.14
N ALA A 17 -18.71 41.42 -36.44
CA ALA A 17 -19.84 41.22 -35.55
C ALA A 17 -19.26 41.21 -34.14
N ALA A 18 -19.29 42.36 -33.49
CA ALA A 18 -19.09 42.45 -32.05
C ALA A 18 -20.30 41.83 -31.37
N LEU A 19 -20.16 40.59 -30.90
CA LEU A 19 -21.06 40.01 -29.91
C LEU A 19 -20.27 39.83 -28.63
N ILE A 20 -20.75 40.54 -27.61
CA ILE A 20 -20.25 40.57 -26.25
C ILE A 20 -20.50 39.18 -25.66
N SER A 21 -19.50 38.30 -25.80
CA SER A 21 -19.42 37.08 -25.00
C SER A 21 -19.05 37.51 -23.59
N ALA A 22 -19.97 37.34 -22.66
CA ALA A 22 -19.66 37.36 -21.25
C ALA A 22 -18.52 36.38 -21.00
N ALA A 23 -17.30 36.90 -20.86
CA ALA A 23 -16.13 36.15 -20.45
C ALA A 23 -16.31 35.80 -18.98
N TRP A 24 -17.00 34.70 -18.71
CA TRP A 24 -16.79 33.98 -17.47
C TRP A 24 -15.41 33.36 -17.57
N PRO A 25 -14.47 33.67 -16.66
CA PRO A 25 -13.25 32.90 -16.58
C PRO A 25 -13.67 31.52 -16.09
N GLU A 26 -13.75 30.55 -17.01
CA GLU A 26 -13.54 29.15 -16.67
C GLU A 26 -12.15 29.08 -16.05
N ALA A 27 -12.12 29.15 -14.73
CA ALA A 27 -10.97 28.76 -13.95
C ALA A 27 -10.70 27.29 -14.31
N ALA A 28 -9.78 27.10 -15.26
CA ALA A 28 -9.18 25.81 -15.52
C ALA A 28 -8.48 25.39 -14.22
N LEU A 29 -9.20 24.65 -13.39
CA LEU A 29 -8.62 23.86 -12.32
C LEU A 29 -7.77 22.80 -13.01
N ALA A 30 -6.53 23.17 -13.32
CA ALA A 30 -5.48 22.23 -13.61
C ALA A 30 -5.46 21.22 -12.45
N GLN A 31 -5.93 20.00 -12.71
CA GLN A 31 -5.79 18.89 -11.80
C GLN A 31 -4.28 18.67 -11.64
N GLN A 32 -3.70 19.23 -10.57
CA GLN A 32 -2.34 18.91 -10.18
C GLN A 32 -2.28 17.38 -10.00
N PRO A 33 -1.32 16.69 -10.63
CA PRO A 33 -1.08 15.28 -10.37
C PRO A 33 -0.96 15.08 -8.85
N PRO A 34 -1.60 14.04 -8.27
CA PRO A 34 -1.47 13.77 -6.86
C PRO A 34 0.02 13.72 -6.50
N ALA A 35 0.43 14.56 -5.55
CA ALA A 35 1.79 14.56 -5.05
C ALA A 35 2.12 13.14 -4.57
N GLN A 36 3.04 12.48 -5.26
CA GLN A 36 3.55 11.18 -4.86
C GLN A 36 4.22 11.37 -3.51
N ALA A 37 3.66 10.78 -2.45
CA ALA A 37 4.27 10.78 -1.14
C ALA A 37 5.71 10.23 -1.27
N PRO A 38 6.71 10.83 -0.61
CA PRO A 38 8.08 10.35 -0.66
C PRO A 38 8.12 8.87 -0.27
N GLN A 39 8.52 8.00 -1.19
CA GLN A 39 8.75 6.60 -0.84
C GLN A 39 9.99 6.57 0.05
N GLN A 40 9.77 6.40 1.37
CA GLN A 40 10.85 6.24 2.32
C GLN A 40 11.63 4.97 1.98
N GLN A 41 12.84 5.16 1.48
CA GLN A 41 13.79 4.09 1.23
C GLN A 41 14.33 3.63 2.60
N PHE A 42 13.69 2.63 3.19
CA PHE A 42 14.16 2.02 4.44
C PHE A 42 15.53 1.37 4.20
N GLN A 43 16.58 1.91 4.81
CA GLN A 43 17.90 1.29 4.79
C GLN A 43 17.88 0.03 5.66
N GLN A 44 18.15 -1.11 5.02
CA GLN A 44 18.19 -2.40 5.71
C GLN A 44 19.40 -2.42 6.65
N SER A 45 19.15 -2.62 7.95
CA SER A 45 20.21 -2.71 8.95
C SER A 45 20.50 -4.17 9.29
N ALA A 46 21.78 -4.51 9.49
CA ALA A 46 22.20 -5.85 9.93
C ALA A 46 21.60 -6.27 11.29
N GLU A 47 21.02 -5.32 12.02
CA GLU A 47 20.40 -5.50 13.33
C GLU A 47 19.00 -6.14 13.24
N TRP A 48 18.34 -6.12 12.08
CA TRP A 48 16.96 -6.64 11.93
C TRP A 48 16.84 -8.13 12.27
N GLY A 49 17.88 -8.92 12.00
CA GLY A 49 17.90 -10.34 12.34
C GLY A 49 17.95 -10.64 13.84
N LYS A 50 18.32 -9.65 14.67
CA LYS A 50 18.41 -9.79 16.13
C LYS A 50 17.13 -9.38 16.86
N LEU A 51 16.15 -8.82 16.15
CA LEU A 51 14.90 -8.40 16.76
C LEU A 51 14.15 -9.60 17.35
N PRO A 52 13.59 -9.47 18.58
CA PRO A 52 12.81 -10.53 19.18
C PRO A 52 11.62 -10.86 18.29
N LYS A 53 11.37 -12.15 18.08
CA LYS A 53 10.24 -12.63 17.28
C LYS A 53 9.08 -12.93 18.19
N MET A 54 7.89 -12.51 17.78
CA MET A 54 6.66 -13.00 18.40
C MET A 54 6.49 -14.50 18.14
N THR A 55 5.87 -15.20 19.08
CA THR A 55 5.58 -16.63 18.98
C THR A 55 4.25 -16.86 18.28
N LEU A 56 4.21 -17.70 17.24
CA LEU A 56 2.96 -18.13 16.62
C LEU A 56 2.24 -19.13 17.54
N GLU A 57 1.12 -18.72 18.14
CA GLU A 57 0.34 -19.58 19.04
C GLU A 57 -0.77 -20.34 18.31
N ARG A 58 -1.39 -19.71 17.30
CA ARG A 58 -2.48 -20.27 16.49
C ARG A 58 -2.50 -19.67 15.08
N GLN A 59 -3.08 -20.41 14.14
CA GLN A 59 -3.38 -19.97 12.79
C GLN A 59 -4.82 -20.35 12.42
N PHE A 60 -5.52 -19.45 11.74
CA PHE A 60 -6.91 -19.60 11.33
C PHE A 60 -7.04 -19.30 9.83
N ALA A 61 -8.07 -19.87 9.20
CA ALA A 61 -8.50 -19.40 7.89
C ALA A 61 -9.02 -17.96 8.01
N GLY A 62 -8.63 -17.11 7.08
CA GLY A 62 -9.17 -15.75 6.99
C GLY A 62 -10.56 -15.72 6.36
N PRO A 63 -11.22 -14.55 6.36
CA PRO A 63 -12.57 -14.39 5.81
C PRO A 63 -12.62 -14.53 4.28
N LEU A 64 -11.48 -14.34 3.59
CA LEU A 64 -11.34 -14.55 2.15
C LEU A 64 -10.57 -15.84 1.88
N GLN A 65 -10.84 -16.51 0.76
CA GLN A 65 -10.35 -17.87 0.45
C GLN A 65 -8.83 -18.02 0.60
N ASP A 66 -8.11 -16.98 0.21
CA ASP A 66 -6.67 -16.92 0.07
C ASP A 66 -6.04 -16.03 1.14
N THR A 67 -6.65 -16.00 2.34
CA THR A 67 -6.14 -15.29 3.51
C THR A 67 -6.04 -16.18 4.73
N VAL A 68 -5.11 -15.83 5.63
CA VAL A 68 -4.93 -16.47 6.94
C VAL A 68 -4.88 -15.42 8.04
N ILE A 69 -5.24 -15.82 9.24
CA ILE A 69 -5.06 -15.01 10.45
C ILE A 69 -4.11 -15.75 11.37
N GLN A 70 -3.02 -15.09 11.76
CA GLN A 70 -2.06 -15.63 12.71
C GLN A 70 -2.20 -14.92 14.05
N ARG A 71 -2.31 -15.69 15.13
CA ARG A 71 -2.28 -15.17 16.49
C ARG A 71 -0.87 -15.32 17.04
N LEU A 72 -0.22 -14.18 17.22
CA LEU A 72 1.13 -14.04 17.69
C LEU A 72 1.13 -13.58 19.16
N ARG A 73 2.07 -14.07 19.97
CA ARG A 73 2.30 -13.60 21.34
C ARG A 73 3.71 -13.03 21.48
N ASP A 74 3.80 -11.81 22.01
CA ASP A 74 5.08 -11.21 22.38
C ASP A 74 5.68 -11.99 23.56
N PRO A 75 6.92 -12.49 23.45
CA PRO A 75 7.57 -13.20 24.55
C PRO A 75 7.95 -12.30 25.75
N VAL A 76 7.97 -10.98 25.58
CA VAL A 76 8.43 -10.02 26.61
C VAL A 76 7.29 -9.64 27.55
N ASP A 77 6.16 -9.17 27.01
CA ASP A 77 5.04 -8.64 27.79
C ASP A 77 3.74 -9.45 27.63
N GLY A 78 3.76 -10.47 26.77
CA GLY A 78 2.62 -11.31 26.47
C GLY A 78 1.61 -10.70 25.50
N THR A 79 1.81 -9.49 24.97
CA THR A 79 0.90 -8.83 24.02
C THR A 79 0.48 -9.79 22.90
N ILE A 80 -0.82 -9.83 22.61
CA ILE A 80 -1.38 -10.71 21.58
C ILE A 80 -1.66 -9.88 20.34
N CYS A 81 -1.04 -10.26 19.22
CA CYS A 81 -1.32 -9.64 17.93
C CYS A 81 -2.01 -10.62 17.00
N TYR A 82 -3.00 -10.13 16.27
CA TYR A 82 -3.63 -10.81 15.15
C TYR A 82 -3.12 -10.21 13.86
N LEU A 83 -2.41 -11.02 13.07
CA LEU A 83 -1.85 -10.65 11.78
C LEU A 83 -2.70 -11.28 10.68
N TYR A 84 -3.31 -10.44 9.86
CA TYR A 84 -4.15 -10.84 8.72
C TYR A 84 -3.28 -10.80 7.47
N LEU A 85 -3.10 -11.93 6.79
CA LEU A 85 -2.18 -12.05 5.66
C LEU A 85 -2.88 -12.68 4.45
N PRO A 86 -2.58 -12.23 3.22
CA PRO A 86 -2.78 -13.08 2.07
C PRO A 86 -1.83 -14.29 2.13
N ILE A 87 -2.24 -15.42 1.55
CA ILE A 87 -1.39 -16.62 1.48
C ILE A 87 -0.13 -16.35 0.66
N SER A 88 -0.23 -15.50 -0.37
CA SER A 88 0.89 -15.03 -1.18
C SER A 88 0.96 -13.51 -1.20
N ALA A 89 2.17 -12.97 -1.11
CA ALA A 89 2.42 -11.54 -1.18
C ALA A 89 3.59 -11.27 -2.14
N PRO A 90 3.41 -10.43 -3.18
CA PRO A 90 4.51 -10.00 -4.03
C PRO A 90 5.58 -9.26 -3.21
N HIS A 91 6.84 -9.56 -3.48
CA HIS A 91 7.99 -8.91 -2.85
C HIS A 91 9.14 -8.74 -3.83
N SER A 92 10.10 -7.89 -3.47
CA SER A 92 11.34 -7.72 -4.24
C SER A 92 12.14 -9.03 -4.32
N PRO A 93 13.08 -9.18 -5.26
CA PRO A 93 14.14 -10.17 -5.13
C PRO A 93 14.84 -10.04 -3.76
N THR A 94 15.37 -11.14 -3.26
CA THR A 94 16.15 -11.16 -2.02
C THR A 94 17.40 -10.30 -2.17
N THR A 95 17.63 -9.43 -1.19
CA THR A 95 18.82 -8.57 -1.12
C THR A 95 20.07 -9.36 -0.74
N ALA A 96 21.26 -8.76 -0.87
CA ALA A 96 22.52 -9.36 -0.45
C ALA A 96 22.55 -9.75 1.04
N THR A 97 21.72 -9.09 1.85
CA THR A 97 21.55 -9.37 3.29
C THR A 97 20.49 -10.43 3.60
N GLY A 98 19.85 -11.03 2.59
CA GLY A 98 18.84 -12.08 2.79
C GLY A 98 17.42 -11.56 3.06
N PHE A 99 17.21 -10.24 3.07
CA PHE A 99 15.90 -9.62 3.29
C PHE A 99 15.18 -9.32 1.98
N VAL A 100 13.85 -9.29 2.02
CA VAL A 100 12.99 -8.85 0.92
C VAL A 100 12.26 -7.57 1.30
N GLN A 101 11.87 -6.78 0.30
CA GLN A 101 11.01 -5.63 0.50
C GLN A 101 9.62 -5.97 -0.02
N TYR A 102 8.64 -5.89 0.87
CA TYR A 102 7.24 -5.92 0.48
C TYR A 102 6.87 -4.49 0.09
N GLY A 103 6.30 -4.32 -1.10
CA GLY A 103 5.85 -3.01 -1.59
C GLY A 103 4.86 -2.33 -0.63
N PRO A 104 4.52 -1.06 -0.91
CA PRO A 104 3.55 -0.35 -0.09
C PRO A 104 2.21 -1.11 -0.08
N ASN A 105 1.74 -1.44 1.12
CA ASN A 105 0.46 -2.11 1.38
C ASN A 105 0.30 -3.55 0.84
N THR A 106 1.39 -4.29 0.54
CA THR A 106 1.25 -5.70 0.10
C THR A 106 1.23 -6.73 1.23
N ILE A 107 1.59 -6.37 2.46
CA ILE A 107 1.43 -7.26 3.62
C ILE A 107 0.32 -6.74 4.52
N GLY A 108 -0.85 -7.37 4.39
CA GLY A 108 -1.76 -7.60 5.50
C GLY A 108 -2.16 -6.41 6.39
N SER A 109 -2.65 -6.73 7.58
CA SER A 109 -2.83 -5.77 8.67
C SER A 109 -2.57 -6.46 10.01
N ILE A 110 -2.15 -5.69 11.02
CA ILE A 110 -1.86 -6.21 12.35
C ILE A 110 -2.63 -5.41 13.41
N ASN A 111 -3.30 -6.14 14.31
CA ASN A 111 -4.02 -5.57 15.45
C ASN A 111 -3.52 -6.23 16.73
N CYS A 112 -3.02 -5.43 17.68
CA CYS A 112 -2.45 -5.91 18.92
C CYS A 112 -3.30 -5.50 20.13
N VAL A 113 -3.44 -6.41 21.07
CA VAL A 113 -4.15 -6.19 22.34
C VAL A 113 -3.29 -6.67 23.50
N PRO A 114 -3.30 -5.97 24.65
CA PRO A 114 -2.65 -6.46 25.86
C PRO A 114 -3.16 -7.86 26.21
N ALA A 115 -2.27 -8.76 26.63
CA ALA A 115 -2.72 -10.05 27.09
C ALA A 115 -3.49 -9.92 28.41
N PRO A 116 -4.57 -10.71 28.59
CA PRO A 116 -5.12 -10.96 29.91
C PRO A 116 -4.00 -11.49 30.83
N PRO A 117 -4.01 -11.14 32.12
CA PRO A 117 -3.09 -11.73 33.09
C PRO A 117 -3.13 -13.25 32.96
N ALA A 118 -1.96 -13.90 33.00
CA ALA A 118 -1.88 -15.35 32.93
C ALA A 118 -2.77 -15.96 34.01
N ALA A 119 -3.73 -16.80 33.62
CA ALA A 119 -4.55 -17.52 34.57
C ALA A 119 -3.63 -18.41 35.43
N PRO A 120 -3.87 -18.53 36.74
CA PRO A 120 -3.09 -19.41 37.59
C PRO A 120 -3.12 -20.83 37.04
N ALA A 121 -1.95 -21.46 36.97
CA ALA A 121 -1.82 -22.82 36.47
C ALA A 121 -2.78 -23.76 37.23
N PRO A 122 -3.45 -24.71 36.55
CA PRO A 122 -4.32 -25.66 37.24
C PRO A 122 -3.50 -26.43 38.27
N ALA A 123 -3.98 -26.47 39.50
CA ALA A 123 -3.33 -27.21 40.58
C ALA A 123 -3.15 -28.66 40.16
N ALA A 124 -1.92 -29.17 40.30
CA ALA A 124 -1.60 -30.55 39.98
C ALA A 124 -2.55 -31.49 40.75
N ARG A 125 -3.41 -32.20 40.02
CA ARG A 125 -4.30 -33.20 40.60
C ARG A 125 -3.45 -34.40 40.99
N LYS A 126 -3.17 -34.58 42.29
CA LYS A 126 -2.63 -35.85 42.80
C LYS A 126 -3.64 -36.95 42.44
N GLN A 127 -3.20 -37.91 41.64
CA GLN A 127 -3.87 -39.20 41.49
C GLN A 127 -3.50 -40.10 42.66
#